data_AF-A0A9E2EK21-F1
#
_entry.id   AF-A0A9E2EK21-F1
#
_cell.length_a   1.000
_cell.length_b   1.000
_cell.length_c   1.000
_cell.angle_alpha   90.00
_cell.angle_beta   90.00
_cell.angle_gamma   90.00
#
_symmetry.space_group_name_H-M   'P 1'
#
loop_
_entity.id
_entity.type
_entity.pdbx_description
1 polymer ?
#
loop_
_entity_poly.entity_id
_entity_poly.type
_entity_poly.pdbx_seq_one_letter_code
_entity_poly.pdbx_strand_id
1 'polypeptide(L)'
;MKVEKINDYIAKVKHYLKVNEHDELLYKYECLKNFQDNWDIEAIDFYEMYNNALSSKMSNRLWGGRRNSSKSAMLEMIKTDKHFADAMFRDLLDESKSVGPRMERFIFHAEQLADLASKGKKQPLHHKHANYHILSVYLAFRYPETYCIYEYKNFKECMIKLEILEVPQIFEIGRFFKLAQALNKMLQKDEELLEIHKERINEDIFYQENSLLLVSDFIDLVGGKQYRIEDY
;
A
#
# COMPACT_ATOMS: atom_id res chain seq x y z
N MET A 1 0.63 13.74 -18.58
CA MET A 1 -0.68 13.10 -18.35
C MET A 1 -1.71 13.85 -19.17
N LYS A 2 -2.50 13.15 -20.00
CA LYS A 2 -3.61 13.79 -20.73
C LYS A 2 -4.79 13.95 -19.78
N VAL A 3 -5.13 15.20 -19.46
CA VAL A 3 -6.18 15.53 -18.47
C VAL A 3 -7.54 14.97 -18.89
N GLU A 4 -7.89 15.10 -20.17
CA GLU A 4 -9.11 14.54 -20.74
C GLU A 4 -9.24 13.04 -20.47
N LYS A 5 -8.18 12.27 -20.72
CA LYS A 5 -8.20 10.82 -20.50
C LYS A 5 -8.36 10.45 -19.02
N ILE A 6 -7.77 11.24 -18.12
CA ILE A 6 -7.97 11.04 -16.67
C ILE A 6 -9.43 11.31 -16.30
N ASN A 7 -10.01 12.40 -16.82
CA ASN A 7 -11.41 12.76 -16.54
C ASN A 7 -12.38 11.68 -17.05
N ASP A 8 -12.12 11.07 -18.21
CA ASP A 8 -12.89 9.94 -18.71
C ASP A 8 -12.92 8.80 -17.68
N TYR A 9 -11.76 8.38 -17.18
CA TYR A 9 -11.69 7.30 -16.18
C TYR A 9 -12.22 7.72 -14.81
N ILE A 10 -12.13 9.00 -14.43
CA ILE A 10 -12.80 9.51 -13.22
C ILE A 10 -14.32 9.30 -13.35
N ALA A 11 -14.92 9.61 -14.50
CA ALA A 11 -16.35 9.39 -14.71
C ALA A 11 -16.73 7.90 -14.58
N LYS A 12 -15.94 7.00 -15.17
CA LYS A 12 -16.13 5.54 -15.04
C LYS A 12 -15.99 5.05 -13.61
N VAL A 13 -14.98 5.54 -12.88
CA VAL A 13 -14.78 5.21 -11.45
C VAL A 13 -15.94 5.73 -10.61
N LYS A 14 -16.43 6.95 -10.82
CA LYS A 14 -17.62 7.46 -10.13
C LYS A 14 -18.83 6.56 -10.37
N HIS A 15 -19.06 6.16 -11.62
CA HIS A 15 -20.16 5.25 -11.95
C HIS A 15 -19.97 3.87 -11.28
N TYR A 16 -18.78 3.28 -11.35
CA TYR A 16 -18.43 2.04 -10.65
C TYR A 16 -18.76 2.11 -9.16
N LEU A 17 -18.31 3.16 -8.47
CA LEU A 17 -18.50 3.32 -7.03
C LEU A 17 -19.98 3.51 -6.64
N LYS A 18 -20.81 4.08 -7.51
CA LYS A 18 -22.25 4.24 -7.26
C LYS A 18 -23.06 2.96 -7.43
N VAL A 19 -22.67 2.10 -8.39
CA VAL A 19 -23.48 0.92 -8.77
C VAL A 19 -23.00 -0.38 -8.10
N ASN A 20 -21.77 -0.44 -7.61
CA ASN A 20 -21.24 -1.62 -6.94
C ASN A 20 -21.46 -1.51 -5.42
N GLU A 21 -22.50 -2.20 -4.92
CA GLU A 21 -22.85 -2.25 -3.50
C GLU A 21 -21.80 -2.97 -2.62
N HIS A 22 -20.95 -3.80 -3.23
CA HIS A 22 -19.88 -4.54 -2.55
C HIS A 22 -18.51 -4.05 -3.01
N ASP A 23 -18.02 -3.03 -2.33
CA ASP A 23 -16.70 -2.50 -2.62
C ASP A 23 -15.58 -3.33 -1.96
N GLU A 24 -14.93 -4.17 -2.76
CA GLU A 24 -13.83 -5.05 -2.33
C GLU A 24 -12.53 -4.31 -1.93
N LEU A 25 -12.47 -2.98 -2.06
CA LEU A 25 -11.32 -2.15 -1.74
C LEU A 25 -11.43 -1.49 -0.36
N LEU A 26 -12.62 -1.47 0.26
CA LEU A 26 -12.86 -0.87 1.59
C LEU A 26 -11.97 -1.43 2.71
N TYR A 27 -11.56 -2.70 2.60
CA TYR A 27 -10.63 -3.30 3.56
C TYR A 27 -9.31 -2.51 3.72
N LYS A 28 -8.86 -1.75 2.70
CA LYS A 28 -7.64 -0.94 2.81
C LYS A 28 -7.79 0.17 3.87
N TYR A 29 -8.96 0.76 3.96
CA TYR A 29 -9.26 1.86 4.88
C TYR A 29 -9.40 1.36 6.32
N GLU A 30 -9.98 0.18 6.51
CA GLU A 30 -10.01 -0.49 7.82
C GLU A 30 -8.59 -0.89 8.26
N CYS A 31 -7.78 -1.45 7.35
CA CYS A 31 -6.37 -1.74 7.63
C CYS A 31 -5.58 -0.48 8.02
N LEU A 32 -5.78 0.63 7.29
CA LEU A 32 -5.10 1.91 7.57
C LEU A 32 -5.50 2.45 8.93
N LYS A 33 -6.80 2.45 9.26
CA LYS A 33 -7.28 2.87 10.57
C LYS A 33 -6.67 2.02 11.68
N ASN A 34 -6.74 0.70 11.56
CA ASN A 34 -6.16 -0.20 12.54
C ASN A 34 -4.65 0.04 12.71
N PHE A 35 -3.92 0.28 11.62
CA PHE A 35 -2.49 0.59 11.70
C PHE A 35 -2.24 1.88 12.47
N GLN A 36 -2.96 2.96 12.15
CA GLN A 36 -2.82 4.26 12.82
C GLN A 36 -3.14 4.19 14.31
N ASP A 37 -4.15 3.41 14.70
CA ASP A 37 -4.56 3.24 16.09
C ASP A 37 -3.54 2.43 16.93
N ASN A 38 -2.67 1.63 16.30
CA ASN A 38 -1.84 0.64 17.00
C ASN A 38 -0.33 0.78 16.73
N TRP A 39 0.10 1.53 15.72
CA TRP A 39 1.52 1.62 15.37
C TRP A 39 2.25 2.64 16.25
N ASP A 40 3.21 2.15 17.02
CA ASP A 40 4.13 2.98 17.80
C ASP A 40 5.57 2.46 17.61
N ILE A 41 6.41 3.24 16.94
CA ILE A 41 7.81 2.89 16.68
C ILE A 41 8.66 2.83 17.97
N GLU A 42 8.21 3.49 19.03
CA GLU A 42 8.88 3.49 20.34
C GLU A 42 8.34 2.40 21.28
N ALA A 43 7.45 1.52 20.79
CA ALA A 43 6.85 0.47 21.60
C ALA A 43 7.91 -0.47 22.22
N ILE A 44 7.77 -0.68 23.53
CA ILE A 44 8.62 -1.63 24.28
C ILE A 44 8.44 -3.04 23.72
N ASP A 45 7.20 -3.46 23.49
CA ASP A 45 6.87 -4.72 22.83
C ASP A 45 6.61 -4.50 21.33
N PHE A 46 7.71 -4.40 20.58
CA PHE A 46 7.67 -4.20 19.14
C PHE A 46 6.98 -5.36 18.39
N TYR A 47 7.03 -6.57 18.95
CA TYR A 47 6.40 -7.75 18.34
C TYR A 47 4.88 -7.62 18.39
N GLU A 48 4.31 -7.38 19.59
CA GLU A 48 2.87 -7.22 19.75
C GLU A 48 2.36 -5.95 19.07
N MET A 49 3.10 -4.84 19.13
CA MET A 49 2.79 -3.62 18.39
C MET A 49 2.65 -3.91 16.89
N TYR A 50 3.67 -4.53 16.27
CA TYR A 50 3.64 -4.87 14.84
C TYR A 50 2.49 -5.84 14.51
N ASN A 51 2.25 -6.84 15.38
CA ASN A 51 1.19 -7.82 15.18
C ASN A 51 -0.20 -7.17 15.19
N ASN A 52 -0.44 -6.24 16.12
CA ASN A 52 -1.70 -5.52 16.25
C ASN A 52 -1.91 -4.51 15.13
N ALA A 53 -0.87 -3.75 14.76
CA ALA A 53 -0.94 -2.76 13.69
C ALA A 53 -1.24 -3.38 12.30
N LEU A 54 -0.76 -4.60 12.03
CA LEU A 54 -1.07 -5.32 10.80
C LEU A 54 -2.18 -6.36 11.01
N SER A 55 -3.28 -5.96 11.63
CA SER A 55 -4.46 -6.81 11.77
C SER A 55 -5.63 -6.21 10.98
N SER A 56 -6.60 -7.05 10.62
CA SER A 56 -7.79 -6.61 9.90
C SER A 56 -8.96 -7.51 10.22
N LYS A 57 -10.11 -6.89 10.45
CA LYS A 57 -11.40 -7.56 10.63
C LYS A 57 -12.03 -7.94 9.27
N MET A 58 -11.63 -7.27 8.19
CA MET A 58 -12.18 -7.49 6.85
C MET A 58 -11.32 -8.43 6.01
N SER A 59 -10.03 -8.12 5.83
CA SER A 59 -9.18 -8.87 4.90
C SER A 59 -7.69 -8.71 5.19
N ASN A 60 -6.96 -9.81 5.04
CA ASN A 60 -5.51 -9.87 5.22
C ASN A 60 -4.74 -9.71 3.88
N ARG A 61 -5.39 -9.22 2.81
CA ARG A 61 -4.84 -9.26 1.45
C ARG A 61 -3.58 -8.42 1.28
N LEU A 62 -3.47 -7.26 1.96
CA LEU A 62 -2.31 -6.35 1.85
C LEU A 62 -0.97 -6.96 2.25
N TRP A 63 -0.96 -7.95 3.16
CA TRP A 63 0.26 -8.67 3.54
C TRP A 63 0.33 -10.08 2.95
N GLY A 64 -0.63 -10.48 2.11
CA GLY A 64 -0.64 -11.77 1.44
C GLY A 64 -1.32 -12.91 2.22
N GLY A 65 -2.23 -12.58 3.14
CA GLY A 65 -3.06 -13.55 3.89
C GLY A 65 -2.57 -13.85 5.31
N ARG A 66 -3.17 -14.86 5.94
CA ARG A 66 -2.88 -15.22 7.35
C ARG A 66 -1.62 -16.05 7.54
N ARG A 67 -1.19 -16.80 6.52
CA ARG A 67 -0.05 -17.73 6.57
C ARG A 67 0.87 -17.46 5.39
N ASN A 68 2.17 -17.65 5.57
CA ASN A 68 3.20 -17.45 4.53
C ASN A 68 3.09 -16.06 3.87
N SER A 69 2.78 -15.08 4.71
CA SER A 69 2.53 -13.68 4.40
C SER A 69 3.71 -12.83 4.83
N SER A 70 3.83 -11.61 4.29
CA SER A 70 4.88 -10.68 4.69
C SER A 70 4.83 -10.39 6.19
N LYS A 71 3.61 -10.28 6.74
CA LYS A 71 3.37 -10.15 8.19
C LYS A 71 3.94 -11.34 8.96
N SER A 72 3.57 -12.57 8.61
CA SER A 72 4.04 -13.75 9.35
C SER A 72 5.56 -13.91 9.29
N ALA A 73 6.18 -13.57 8.16
CA ALA A 73 7.63 -13.60 8.03
C ALA A 73 8.29 -12.52 8.89
N MET A 74 7.76 -11.30 8.92
CA MET A 74 8.29 -10.22 9.76
C MET A 74 8.15 -10.53 11.25
N LEU A 75 7.05 -11.15 11.69
CA LEU A 75 6.92 -11.60 13.09
C LEU A 75 8.03 -12.59 13.48
N GLU A 76 8.37 -13.53 12.62
CA GLU A 76 9.49 -14.46 12.87
C GLU A 76 10.85 -13.75 12.87
N MET A 77 11.02 -12.74 12.02
CA MET A 77 12.23 -11.89 11.98
C MET A 77 12.38 -11.05 13.27
N ILE A 78 11.29 -10.43 13.75
CA ILE A 78 11.27 -9.67 15.01
C ILE A 78 11.61 -10.57 16.21
N LYS A 79 11.08 -11.81 16.24
CA LYS A 79 11.45 -12.78 17.28
C LYS A 79 12.93 -13.16 17.25
N THR A 80 13.52 -13.16 16.05
CA THR A 80 14.93 -13.53 15.87
C THR A 80 15.85 -12.40 16.33
N ASP A 81 15.60 -11.17 15.86
CA ASP A 81 16.32 -9.99 16.31
C ASP A 81 15.42 -8.74 16.23
N LYS A 82 14.83 -8.39 17.39
CA LYS A 82 13.99 -7.21 17.55
C LYS A 82 14.74 -5.93 17.19
N HIS A 83 15.99 -5.79 17.63
CA HIS A 83 16.73 -4.52 17.48
C HIS A 83 17.08 -4.28 16.02
N PHE A 84 17.42 -5.34 15.30
CA PHE A 84 17.64 -5.24 13.86
C PHE A 84 16.33 -4.90 13.14
N ALA A 85 15.23 -5.59 13.42
CA ALA A 85 13.94 -5.27 12.82
C ALA A 85 13.51 -3.81 13.10
N ASP A 86 13.65 -3.34 14.34
CA ASP A 86 13.37 -1.95 14.72
C ASP A 86 14.22 -0.95 13.92
N ALA A 87 15.54 -1.18 13.84
CA ALA A 87 16.44 -0.33 13.05
C ALA A 87 16.05 -0.28 11.56
N MET A 88 15.58 -1.40 10.99
CA MET A 88 15.07 -1.44 9.62
C MET A 88 13.85 -0.54 9.43
N PHE A 89 12.87 -0.61 10.35
CA PHE A 89 11.69 0.25 10.28
C PHE A 89 12.04 1.71 10.49
N ARG A 90 12.94 2.04 11.42
CA ARG A 90 13.41 3.42 11.63
C ARG A 90 14.07 3.99 10.38
N ASP A 91 14.95 3.23 9.71
CA ASP A 91 15.54 3.69 8.45
C ASP A 91 14.51 3.78 7.32
N LEU A 92 13.55 2.85 7.23
CA LEU A 92 12.47 2.91 6.25
C LEU A 92 11.59 4.13 6.45
N LEU A 93 11.32 4.54 7.70
CA LEU A 93 10.39 5.63 8.01
C LEU A 93 11.07 7.01 8.07
N ASP A 94 12.39 7.09 7.89
CA ASP A 94 13.16 8.35 7.92
C ASP A 94 12.96 9.18 6.64
N GLU A 95 11.99 10.10 6.65
CA GLU A 95 11.66 10.96 5.51
C GLU A 95 12.75 11.99 5.14
N SER A 96 13.80 12.15 5.95
CA SER A 96 14.96 12.97 5.59
C SER A 96 15.78 12.37 4.43
N LYS A 97 15.58 11.07 4.14
CA LYS A 97 16.26 10.32 3.07
C LYS A 97 15.30 10.00 1.93
N SER A 98 15.86 9.86 0.73
CA SER A 98 15.13 9.42 -0.46
C SER A 98 14.49 8.03 -0.28
N VAL A 99 13.23 7.90 -0.70
CA VAL A 99 12.42 6.68 -0.50
C VAL A 99 12.98 5.43 -1.18
N GLY A 100 13.46 5.55 -2.43
CA GLY A 100 14.01 4.40 -3.17
C GLY A 100 15.15 3.72 -2.41
N PRO A 101 16.24 4.46 -2.08
CA PRO A 101 17.33 3.90 -1.28
C PRO A 101 16.93 3.34 0.09
N ARG A 102 15.95 3.93 0.78
CA ARG A 102 15.41 3.38 2.04
C ARG A 102 14.74 2.03 1.83
N MET A 103 13.92 1.90 0.77
CA MET A 103 13.27 0.64 0.43
C MET A 103 14.29 -0.45 0.02
N GLU A 104 15.31 -0.10 -0.77
CA GLU A 104 16.39 -1.03 -1.13
C GLU A 104 17.14 -1.55 0.10
N ARG A 105 17.52 -0.66 1.03
CA ARG A 105 18.17 -1.07 2.27
C ARG A 105 17.26 -1.96 3.11
N PHE A 106 15.97 -1.66 3.19
CA PHE A 106 15.02 -2.51 3.90
C PHE A 106 14.93 -3.91 3.27
N ILE A 107 14.89 -4.01 1.94
CA ILE A 107 14.88 -5.30 1.23
C ILE A 107 16.15 -6.10 1.55
N PHE A 108 17.31 -5.47 1.42
CA PHE A 108 18.60 -6.09 1.73
C PHE A 108 18.68 -6.58 3.18
N HIS A 109 18.28 -5.76 4.15
CA HIS A 109 18.29 -6.15 5.56
C HIS A 109 17.22 -7.20 5.90
N ALA A 110 16.08 -7.20 5.22
CA ALA A 110 15.07 -8.25 5.38
C ALA A 110 15.61 -9.61 4.91
N GLU A 111 16.38 -9.66 3.82
CA GLU A 111 17.06 -10.89 3.38
C GLU A 111 18.05 -11.38 4.44
N GLN A 112 18.90 -10.48 4.97
CA GLN A 112 19.86 -10.82 6.02
C GLN A 112 19.17 -11.36 7.28
N LEU A 113 18.09 -10.71 7.73
CA LEU A 113 17.37 -11.11 8.92
C LEU A 113 16.57 -12.40 8.71
N ALA A 114 16.07 -12.64 7.49
CA ALA A 114 15.45 -13.91 7.13
C ALA A 114 16.46 -15.06 7.10
N ASP A 115 17.68 -14.83 6.63
CA ASP A 115 18.77 -15.82 6.67
C ASP A 115 19.14 -16.17 8.12
N LEU A 116 19.25 -15.16 9.00
CA LEU A 116 19.44 -15.37 10.44
C LEU A 116 18.30 -16.21 11.03
N ALA A 117 17.05 -15.87 10.72
CA ALA A 117 15.86 -16.58 11.18
C ALA A 117 15.75 -18.01 10.63
N SER A 118 16.49 -18.33 9.57
CA SER A 118 16.53 -19.64 8.92
C SER A 118 17.60 -20.57 9.49
N LYS A 119 18.55 -20.06 10.28
CA LYS A 119 19.64 -20.88 10.86
C LYS A 119 19.07 -22.01 11.72
N GLY A 120 19.50 -23.24 11.44
CA GLY A 120 19.05 -24.44 12.15
C GLY A 120 17.65 -24.94 11.79
N LYS A 121 16.94 -24.30 10.84
CA LYS A 121 15.63 -24.76 10.34
C LYS A 121 15.78 -25.65 9.12
N LYS A 122 14.85 -26.61 8.95
CA LYS A 122 14.82 -27.52 7.79
C LYS A 122 14.50 -26.81 6.47
N GLN A 123 13.75 -25.70 6.54
CA GLN A 123 13.39 -24.89 5.38
C GLN A 123 13.68 -23.42 5.71
N PRO A 124 14.18 -22.65 4.72
CA PRO A 124 14.42 -21.23 4.91
C PRO A 124 13.10 -20.47 5.11
N LEU A 125 13.18 -19.36 5.82
CA LEU A 125 12.06 -18.44 5.99
C LEU A 125 11.78 -17.73 4.66
N HIS A 126 10.68 -18.10 4.02
CA HIS A 126 10.22 -17.39 2.84
C HIS A 126 9.58 -16.04 3.24
N HIS A 127 10.04 -14.96 2.63
CA HIS A 127 9.47 -13.61 2.78
C HIS A 127 9.21 -12.97 1.41
N LYS A 128 8.39 -11.92 1.37
CA LYS A 128 7.96 -11.23 0.13
C LYS A 128 8.32 -9.74 0.11
N HIS A 129 9.27 -9.33 0.94
CA HIS A 129 9.64 -7.90 1.08
C HIS A 129 10.31 -7.31 -0.18
N ALA A 130 10.86 -8.15 -1.07
CA ALA A 130 11.58 -7.73 -2.28
C ALA A 130 10.71 -7.10 -3.39
N ASN A 131 9.38 -7.21 -3.33
CA ASN A 131 8.49 -6.73 -4.42
C ASN A 131 7.95 -5.30 -4.22
N TYR A 132 8.50 -4.55 -3.25
CA TYR A 132 8.05 -3.22 -2.78
C TYR A 132 6.62 -3.11 -2.24
N HIS A 133 5.72 -4.06 -2.53
CA HIS A 133 4.31 -3.96 -2.16
C HIS A 133 4.12 -3.73 -0.65
N ILE A 134 4.63 -4.64 0.18
CA ILE A 134 4.44 -4.52 1.63
C ILE A 134 5.18 -3.29 2.22
N LEU A 135 6.33 -2.91 1.66
CA LEU A 135 7.05 -1.70 2.08
C LEU A 135 6.23 -0.44 1.73
N SER A 136 5.58 -0.41 0.57
CA SER A 136 4.67 0.68 0.19
C SER A 136 3.43 0.73 1.09
N VAL A 137 2.94 -0.41 1.60
CA VAL A 137 1.87 -0.45 2.60
C VAL A 137 2.34 0.16 3.91
N TYR A 138 3.54 -0.18 4.40
CA TYR A 138 4.10 0.44 5.61
C TYR A 138 4.22 1.96 5.48
N LEU A 139 4.72 2.43 4.33
CA LEU A 139 4.86 3.86 4.06
C LEU A 139 3.51 4.56 3.89
N ALA A 140 2.59 3.99 3.11
CA ALA A 140 1.24 4.52 2.90
C ALA A 140 0.44 4.51 4.20
N PHE A 141 0.73 3.60 5.12
CA PHE A 141 0.05 3.57 6.40
C PHE A 141 0.67 4.53 7.40
N ARG A 142 2.00 4.68 7.43
CA ARG A 142 2.65 5.64 8.33
C ARG A 142 2.46 7.10 7.89
N TYR A 143 2.44 7.35 6.59
CA TYR A 143 2.33 8.67 5.97
C TYR A 143 1.29 8.65 4.84
N PRO A 144 -0.01 8.58 5.19
CA PRO A 144 -1.10 8.36 4.23
C PRO A 144 -1.25 9.44 3.16
N GLU A 145 -0.84 10.67 3.45
CA GLU A 145 -0.87 11.78 2.50
C GLU A 145 0.35 11.82 1.56
N THR A 146 1.37 10.98 1.81
CA THR A 146 2.63 11.00 1.06
C THR A 146 2.77 9.80 0.12
N TYR A 147 2.40 8.60 0.54
CA TYR A 147 2.67 7.37 -0.22
C TYR A 147 1.40 6.63 -0.61
N CYS A 148 1.44 6.02 -1.80
CA CYS A 148 0.39 5.16 -2.35
C CYS A 148 0.81 3.69 -2.26
N ILE A 149 -0.14 2.78 -2.08
CA ILE A 149 0.13 1.35 -2.15
C ILE A 149 0.58 0.98 -3.57
N TYR A 150 1.68 0.23 -3.67
CA TYR A 150 2.31 -0.17 -4.91
C TYR A 150 1.82 -1.56 -5.36
N GLU A 151 1.10 -1.55 -6.48
CA GLU A 151 0.69 -2.75 -7.22
C GLU A 151 1.10 -2.61 -8.68
N TYR A 152 2.32 -3.06 -9.01
CA TYR A 152 2.96 -2.75 -10.30
C TYR A 152 2.11 -3.16 -11.51
N LYS A 153 1.44 -4.33 -11.44
CA LYS A 153 0.62 -4.82 -12.56
C LYS A 153 -0.52 -3.86 -12.87
N ASN A 154 -1.32 -3.49 -11.86
CA ASN A 154 -2.43 -2.56 -12.03
C ASN A 154 -1.93 -1.17 -12.38
N PHE A 155 -0.85 -0.71 -11.74
CA PHE A 155 -0.20 0.55 -12.07
C PHE A 155 0.20 0.64 -13.54
N LYS A 156 0.93 -0.37 -14.06
CA LYS A 156 1.37 -0.40 -15.45
C LYS A 156 0.19 -0.30 -16.41
N GLU A 157 -0.84 -1.12 -16.20
CA GLU A 157 -2.04 -1.12 -17.05
C GLU A 157 -2.79 0.22 -16.97
N CYS A 158 -2.92 0.80 -15.77
CA CYS A 158 -3.49 2.14 -15.59
C CYS A 158 -2.70 3.20 -16.36
N MET A 159 -1.36 3.20 -16.26
CA MET A 159 -0.52 4.17 -16.98
C MET A 159 -0.63 4.03 -18.50
N ILE A 160 -0.75 2.81 -19.02
CA ILE A 160 -0.99 2.57 -20.46
C ILE A 160 -2.34 3.15 -20.87
N LYS A 161 -3.40 2.88 -20.09
CA LYS A 161 -4.75 3.40 -20.34
C LYS A 161 -4.84 4.92 -20.29
N LEU A 162 -4.04 5.55 -19.43
CA LEU A 162 -3.89 7.00 -19.33
C LEU A 162 -2.92 7.59 -20.36
N GLU A 163 -2.39 6.77 -21.27
CA GLU A 163 -1.48 7.15 -22.35
C GLU A 163 -0.21 7.86 -21.84
N ILE A 164 0.37 7.34 -20.76
CA ILE A 164 1.67 7.81 -20.27
C ILE A 164 2.78 7.27 -21.17
N LEU A 165 3.52 8.20 -21.80
CA LEU A 165 4.58 7.87 -22.77
C LEU A 165 5.66 6.97 -22.18
N GLU A 166 6.13 7.29 -20.98
CA GLU A 166 7.15 6.51 -20.27
C GLU A 166 6.60 5.98 -18.96
N VAL A 167 6.02 4.78 -19.04
CA VAL A 167 5.58 4.04 -17.86
C VAL A 167 6.81 3.59 -17.06
N PRO A 168 6.92 3.94 -15.76
CA PRO A 168 8.03 3.49 -14.93
C PRO A 168 8.14 1.98 -14.89
N GLN A 169 9.38 1.48 -14.87
CA GLN A 169 9.68 0.07 -14.66
C GLN A 169 9.43 -0.37 -13.22
N ILE A 170 9.40 -1.68 -12.99
CA ILE A 170 9.06 -2.28 -11.69
C ILE A 170 9.97 -1.83 -10.53
N PHE A 171 11.20 -1.43 -10.82
CA PHE A 171 12.20 -0.95 -9.86
C PHE A 171 12.21 0.58 -9.69
N GLU A 172 11.48 1.33 -10.53
CA GLU A 172 11.48 2.80 -10.51
C GLU A 172 10.47 3.36 -9.48
N ILE A 173 10.54 2.88 -8.25
CA ILE A 173 9.55 3.16 -7.19
C ILE A 173 9.39 4.66 -6.89
N GLY A 174 10.48 5.43 -7.01
CA GLY A 174 10.42 6.89 -6.87
C GLY A 174 9.59 7.59 -7.95
N ARG A 175 9.60 7.09 -9.19
CA ARG A 175 8.74 7.61 -10.27
C ARG A 175 7.28 7.20 -10.05
N PHE A 176 7.04 5.99 -9.54
CA PHE A 176 5.70 5.57 -9.15
C PHE A 176 5.08 6.54 -8.14
N PHE A 177 5.75 6.85 -7.02
CA PHE A 177 5.21 7.76 -6.01
C PHE A 177 4.97 9.18 -6.55
N LYS A 178 5.86 9.68 -7.42
CA LYS A 178 5.67 10.97 -8.09
C LYS A 178 4.42 10.99 -8.97
N LEU A 179 4.17 9.92 -9.73
CA LEU A 179 2.97 9.82 -10.57
C LEU A 179 1.71 9.64 -9.73
N ALA A 180 1.76 8.87 -8.64
CA ALA A 180 0.64 8.73 -7.71
C ALA A 180 0.28 10.09 -7.07
N GLN A 181 1.27 10.88 -6.67
CA GLN A 181 1.06 12.25 -6.18
C GLN A 181 0.48 13.19 -7.26
N ALA A 182 0.93 13.05 -8.51
CA ALA A 182 0.37 13.82 -9.61
C ALA A 182 -1.10 13.43 -9.89
N LEU A 183 -1.44 12.14 -9.83
CA LEU A 183 -2.82 11.67 -9.91
C LEU A 183 -3.66 12.20 -8.75
N ASN A 184 -3.13 12.17 -7.52
CA ASN A 184 -3.84 12.72 -6.35
C ASN A 184 -4.27 14.17 -6.61
N LYS A 185 -3.35 15.03 -7.08
CA LYS A 185 -3.65 16.43 -7.42
C LYS A 185 -4.75 16.61 -8.48
N MET A 186 -4.98 15.60 -9.32
CA MET A 186 -6.05 15.62 -10.32
C MET A 186 -7.36 15.12 -9.72
N LEU A 187 -7.34 14.00 -8.98
CA LEU A 187 -8.54 13.46 -8.31
C LEU A 187 -9.12 14.45 -7.29
N GLN A 188 -8.27 15.15 -6.55
CA GLN A 188 -8.68 16.15 -5.55
C GLN A 188 -9.39 17.39 -6.15
N LYS A 189 -9.47 17.51 -7.48
CA LYS A 189 -10.22 18.58 -8.16
C LYS A 189 -11.66 18.19 -8.53
N ASP A 190 -12.01 16.91 -8.45
CA ASP A 190 -13.35 16.43 -8.80
C ASP A 190 -14.20 16.30 -7.53
N GLU A 191 -14.98 17.34 -7.22
CA GLU A 191 -15.79 17.43 -6.00
C GLU A 191 -16.81 16.27 -5.89
N GLU A 192 -17.38 15.84 -7.01
CA GLU A 192 -18.34 14.73 -7.04
C GLU A 192 -17.66 13.40 -6.65
N LEU A 193 -16.46 13.13 -7.16
CA LEU A 193 -15.67 11.95 -6.77
C LEU A 193 -15.35 11.98 -5.27
N LEU A 194 -15.00 13.15 -4.74
CA LEU A 194 -14.69 13.31 -3.32
C LEU A 194 -15.91 13.08 -2.43
N GLU A 195 -17.09 13.57 -2.82
CA GLU A 195 -18.31 13.31 -2.05
C GLU A 195 -18.70 11.83 -2.07
N ILE A 196 -18.68 11.19 -3.24
CA ILE A 196 -18.91 9.73 -3.36
C ILE A 196 -17.91 8.97 -2.48
N HIS A 197 -16.63 9.36 -2.50
CA HIS A 197 -15.61 8.71 -1.72
C HIS A 197 -15.86 8.86 -0.21
N LYS A 198 -16.23 10.06 0.24
CA LYS A 198 -16.53 10.36 1.64
C LYS A 198 -17.73 9.58 2.14
N GLU A 199 -18.81 9.52 1.36
CA GLU A 199 -19.99 8.71 1.68
C GLU A 199 -19.63 7.22 1.78
N ARG A 200 -18.82 6.73 0.82
CA ARG A 200 -18.36 5.33 0.76
C ARG A 200 -17.57 4.87 1.98
N ILE A 201 -16.83 5.77 2.65
CA ILE A 201 -16.02 5.43 3.84
C ILE A 201 -16.62 5.97 5.14
N ASN A 202 -17.90 6.38 5.14
CA ASN A 202 -18.58 6.99 6.29
C ASN A 202 -19.01 5.97 7.36
N GLU A 203 -18.09 5.11 7.77
CA GLU A 203 -18.25 4.22 8.92
C GLU A 203 -17.01 4.33 9.82
N ASP A 204 -17.21 4.24 11.13
CA ASP A 204 -16.15 4.41 12.14
C ASP A 204 -15.03 3.37 12.02
N ILE A 205 -15.27 2.25 11.33
CA ILE A 205 -14.26 1.22 11.10
C ILE A 205 -13.23 1.63 10.05
N PHE A 206 -13.49 2.67 9.25
CA PHE A 206 -12.63 3.12 8.16
C PHE A 206 -11.82 4.36 8.54
N TYR A 207 -10.65 4.50 7.92
CA TYR A 207 -9.87 5.73 7.98
C TYR A 207 -10.51 6.79 7.08
N GLN A 208 -10.95 7.90 7.67
CA GLN A 208 -11.74 8.93 6.98
C GLN A 208 -10.96 10.22 6.68
N GLU A 209 -9.72 10.34 7.17
CA GLU A 209 -8.87 11.50 6.86
C GLU A 209 -8.20 11.35 5.48
N ASN A 210 -7.51 12.41 5.04
CA ASN A 210 -6.84 12.43 3.75
C ASN A 210 -5.82 11.30 3.62
N SER A 211 -5.89 10.59 2.48
CA SER A 211 -4.91 9.56 2.13
C SER A 211 -4.82 9.37 0.62
N LEU A 212 -3.72 8.75 0.16
CA LEU A 212 -3.58 8.30 -1.22
C LEU A 212 -4.27 6.94 -1.47
N LEU A 213 -5.09 6.43 -0.53
CA LEU A 213 -5.85 5.20 -0.79
C LEU A 213 -6.87 5.37 -1.92
N LEU A 214 -7.45 6.56 -2.10
CA LEU A 214 -8.30 6.86 -3.27
C LEU A 214 -7.51 6.75 -4.59
N VAL A 215 -6.24 7.17 -4.58
CA VAL A 215 -5.35 7.00 -5.75
C VAL A 215 -5.03 5.52 -5.98
N SER A 216 -4.77 4.76 -4.90
CA SER A 216 -4.57 3.32 -4.99
C SER A 216 -5.81 2.63 -5.57
N ASP A 217 -7.00 3.01 -5.13
CA ASP A 217 -8.27 2.48 -5.64
C ASP A 217 -8.47 2.85 -7.10
N PHE A 218 -8.22 4.11 -7.50
CA PHE A 218 -8.28 4.53 -8.89
C PHE A 218 -7.34 3.70 -9.77
N ILE A 219 -6.09 3.50 -9.34
CA ILE A 219 -5.12 2.66 -10.07
C ILE A 219 -5.61 1.21 -10.19
N ASP A 220 -6.14 0.65 -9.10
CA ASP A 220 -6.64 -0.73 -9.07
C ASP A 220 -7.87 -0.90 -9.95
N LEU A 221 -8.86 0.01 -9.87
CA LEU A 221 -10.07 -0.03 -10.69
C LEU A 221 -9.74 0.14 -12.17
N VAL A 222 -8.87 1.10 -12.51
CA VAL A 222 -8.53 1.39 -13.90
C VAL A 222 -7.66 0.28 -14.51
N GLY A 223 -6.64 -0.19 -13.78
CA GLY A 223 -5.68 -1.18 -14.27
C GLY A 223 -6.06 -2.64 -14.04
N GLY A 224 -6.90 -2.92 -13.04
CA GLY A 224 -7.28 -4.27 -12.63
C GLY A 224 -8.37 -4.87 -13.51
N LYS A 225 -8.02 -5.93 -14.25
CA LYS A 225 -8.94 -6.61 -15.17
C LYS A 225 -10.21 -7.13 -14.48
N GLN A 226 -10.12 -7.48 -13.21
CA GLN A 226 -11.25 -7.99 -12.42
C GLN A 226 -12.39 -6.97 -12.25
N TYR A 227 -12.08 -5.67 -12.29
CA TYR A 227 -13.09 -4.62 -12.08
C TYR A 227 -13.87 -4.26 -13.34
N ARG A 228 -13.38 -4.71 -14.51
CA ARG A 228 -14.01 -4.48 -15.83
C ARG A 228 -14.46 -3.02 -16.02
N ILE A 229 -13.61 -2.07 -15.61
CA ILE A 229 -13.94 -0.64 -15.58
C ILE A 229 -14.41 -0.09 -16.94
N GLU A 230 -14.08 -0.77 -18.04
CA GLU A 230 -14.49 -0.35 -19.39
C GLU A 230 -15.99 -0.50 -19.66
N ASP A 231 -16.69 -1.31 -18.86
CA ASP A 231 -18.14 -1.54 -18.98
C ASP A 231 -18.98 -0.42 -18.34
N TYR A 232 -18.33 0.56 -17.72
CA TYR A 232 -18.90 1.75 -17.11
C TYR A 232 -18.45 3.01 -17.88
#